data_AF-A0A7C1DSM7-F1
#
_entry.id   AF-A0A7C1DSM7-F1
#
_cell.length_a   1.000
_cell.length_b   1.000
_cell.length_c   1.000
_cell.angle_alpha   90.00
_cell.angle_beta   90.00
_cell.angle_gamma   90.00
#
_symmetry.space_group_name_H-M   'P 1'
#
loop_
_entity.id
_entity.type
_entity.pdbx_description
1 polymer ?
#
loop_
_entity_poly.entity_id
_entity_poly.type
_entity_poly.pdbx_seq_one_letter_code
_entity_poly.pdbx_strand_id
1 'polypeptide(L)'
;MSETEDDDYVDDVCHPGGRVRNDLDNTVLDCNYCHTNGHLGAHVAIHNWLSPLHLEKIACQTCHIPERLVKPAQFQASDVFNPGTKIPSKGKHLWVFYGPDMQYYNHYGNMSMMGFDDKPTDPFKPVLARYKDKIRPVNRVHSAWPGIEIEGKKGLIQPKMSNIYKMWEDPFNDLSNYPELSLIRDDNNDKIIEVNRPEEIDALISAVTSMLNNINYPMEGKRVVWAMNDRIYTSGTDYYTIEKEEWESSPFANVHTCNHDVYPANSALGINGCTECHSYSAEFFMASFWMNLLSVLFFMGLALMFILILPDKQLSNYMLPTRFQIDANQFGVGILVLFISVALLVARIKNSSERFSFSNGIKNCMNLYILISLIITGISGFMMLISNSWIF
;
A
#
# COMPACT_ATOMS: atom_id res chain seq x y z
N MET A 1 43.79 11.25 12.83
CA MET A 1 43.24 10.52 13.98
C MET A 1 42.20 11.44 14.59
N SER A 2 41.02 11.44 13.99
CA SER A 2 39.92 12.35 14.29
C SER A 2 38.69 11.50 14.54
N GLU A 3 38.20 11.57 15.77
CA GLU A 3 37.01 10.92 16.26
C GLU A 3 35.81 11.29 15.37
N THR A 4 35.21 10.25 14.79
CA THR A 4 33.91 10.28 14.13
C THR A 4 33.14 9.11 14.70
N GLU A 5 32.32 9.33 15.72
CA GLU A 5 31.35 8.35 16.22
C GLU A 5 30.43 9.08 17.21
N ASP A 6 29.37 9.70 16.68
CA ASP A 6 28.20 10.20 17.45
C ASP A 6 27.00 10.45 16.51
N ASP A 7 26.83 9.63 15.46
CA ASP A 7 25.71 9.73 14.50
C ASP A 7 24.89 8.43 14.36
N ASP A 8 25.06 7.47 15.28
CA ASP A 8 24.33 6.20 15.27
C ASP A 8 23.37 6.09 16.46
N TYR A 9 22.21 6.75 16.42
CA TYR A 9 21.08 6.37 17.27
C TYR A 9 19.75 6.80 16.65
N VAL A 10 19.40 6.16 15.52
CA VAL A 10 18.00 6.04 15.09
C VAL A 10 17.45 4.80 15.76
N ASP A 11 16.96 4.96 16.98
CA ASP A 11 16.19 3.94 17.70
C ASP A 11 14.87 3.69 16.96
N ASP A 12 14.80 2.57 16.25
CA ASP A 12 13.66 1.65 16.23
C ASP A 12 14.03 0.40 15.42
N VAL A 13 14.26 -0.72 16.13
CA VAL A 13 14.66 -2.02 15.56
C VAL A 13 13.54 -2.60 14.71
N CYS A 14 13.50 -2.24 13.42
CA CYS A 14 12.41 -2.57 12.52
C CYS A 14 12.90 -2.63 11.05
N HIS A 15 12.87 -3.81 10.41
CA HIS A 15 12.88 -3.90 8.94
C HIS A 15 11.44 -3.81 8.42
N PRO A 16 11.12 -3.10 7.32
CA PRO A 16 12.02 -2.70 6.22
C PRO A 16 12.84 -1.42 6.51
N GLY A 17 13.82 -1.09 5.67
CA GLY A 17 14.55 0.19 5.69
C GLY A 17 15.64 0.45 6.76
N GLY A 18 15.75 -0.33 7.85
CA GLY A 18 16.75 -0.11 8.92
C GLY A 18 17.48 -1.39 9.33
N ARG A 19 18.80 -1.45 9.15
CA ARG A 19 19.60 -2.66 9.33
C ARG A 19 19.90 -2.90 10.82
N VAL A 20 19.25 -3.91 11.42
CA VAL A 20 20.02 -4.80 12.29
C VAL A 20 21.14 -5.38 11.42
N ARG A 21 22.33 -5.61 11.97
CA ARG A 21 23.40 -6.38 11.32
C ARG A 21 22.80 -7.46 10.41
N ASN A 22 23.08 -7.43 9.11
CA ASN A 22 22.45 -8.32 8.13
C ASN A 22 22.57 -9.81 8.50
N ASP A 23 23.61 -10.20 9.27
CA ASP A 23 23.78 -11.57 9.76
C ASP A 23 22.79 -11.99 10.85
N LEU A 24 22.03 -11.06 11.42
CA LEU A 24 20.95 -11.30 12.38
C LEU A 24 19.56 -11.26 11.74
N ASP A 25 19.49 -11.11 10.41
CA ASP A 25 18.21 -11.18 9.70
C ASP A 25 17.57 -12.56 9.88
N ASN A 26 16.36 -12.56 10.45
CA ASN A 26 15.59 -13.77 10.77
C ASN A 26 16.21 -14.66 11.87
N THR A 27 17.22 -14.19 12.60
CA THR A 27 17.76 -14.93 13.77
C THR A 27 17.03 -14.58 15.06
N VAL A 28 16.29 -13.46 15.09
CA VAL A 28 15.51 -13.02 16.25
C VAL A 28 14.16 -13.74 16.25
N LEU A 29 13.80 -14.32 17.39
CA LEU A 29 12.52 -14.98 17.58
C LEU A 29 11.37 -13.99 17.42
N ASP A 30 10.32 -14.38 16.71
CA ASP A 30 9.13 -13.54 16.54
C ASP A 30 8.13 -13.73 17.71
N CYS A 31 7.16 -12.80 17.81
CA CYS A 31 6.13 -12.85 18.85
C CYS A 31 5.40 -14.20 18.87
N ASN A 32 5.13 -14.75 17.68
CA ASN A 32 4.40 -16.00 17.54
C ASN A 32 5.18 -17.18 18.13
N TYR A 33 6.47 -17.28 17.86
CA TYR A 33 7.32 -18.33 18.43
C TYR A 33 7.27 -18.32 19.96
N CYS A 34 7.46 -17.15 20.57
CA CYS A 34 7.47 -17.06 22.04
C CYS A 34 6.08 -17.32 22.64
N HIS A 35 5.04 -16.68 22.10
CA HIS A 35 3.69 -16.71 22.68
C HIS A 35 2.85 -17.93 22.28
N THR A 36 3.26 -18.75 21.32
CA THR A 36 2.61 -20.05 21.07
C THR A 36 3.24 -21.17 21.91
N ASN A 37 4.56 -21.12 22.15
CA ASN A 37 5.29 -22.18 22.83
C ASN A 37 5.54 -21.92 24.33
N GLY A 38 5.20 -20.73 24.82
CA GLY A 38 5.55 -20.29 26.17
C GLY A 38 7.06 -20.18 26.37
N HIS A 39 7.80 -19.86 25.31
CA HIS A 39 9.26 -19.79 25.33
C HIS A 39 9.73 -18.75 26.35
N LEU A 40 10.75 -19.08 27.14
CA LEU A 40 11.27 -18.24 28.24
C LEU A 40 10.18 -17.81 29.25
N GLY A 41 9.10 -18.60 29.40
CA GLY A 41 7.99 -18.28 30.29
C GLY A 41 7.02 -17.24 29.74
N ALA A 42 7.09 -16.95 28.43
CA ALA A 42 6.10 -16.10 27.77
C ALA A 42 4.68 -16.64 28.00
N HIS A 43 3.72 -15.74 28.22
CA HIS A 43 2.32 -16.14 28.35
C HIS A 43 1.83 -16.72 27.03
N VAL A 44 1.21 -17.91 27.07
CA VAL A 44 0.67 -18.55 25.88
C VAL A 44 -0.60 -17.83 25.45
N ALA A 45 -0.58 -17.21 24.27
CA ALA A 45 -1.69 -16.42 23.77
C ALA A 45 -2.79 -17.33 23.20
N ILE A 46 -3.99 -17.26 23.77
CA ILE A 46 -5.14 -18.08 23.38
C ILE A 46 -6.18 -17.23 22.66
N HIS A 47 -6.42 -17.52 21.39
CA HIS A 47 -7.34 -16.77 20.52
C HIS A 47 -8.51 -17.63 20.04
N ASN A 48 -9.19 -18.35 20.96
CA ASN A 48 -10.22 -19.35 20.63
C ASN A 48 -11.38 -18.84 19.74
N TRP A 49 -11.64 -17.54 19.78
CA TRP A 49 -12.73 -16.90 19.04
C TRP A 49 -12.29 -16.41 17.64
N LEU A 50 -10.99 -16.38 17.35
CA LEU A 50 -10.45 -16.00 16.04
C LEU A 50 -10.27 -17.22 15.14
N SER A 51 -10.61 -17.07 13.85
CA SER A 51 -10.27 -18.08 12.85
C SER A 51 -8.75 -18.21 12.72
N PRO A 52 -8.19 -19.44 12.59
CA PRO A 52 -6.75 -19.68 12.39
C PRO A 52 -6.14 -18.87 11.23
N LEU A 53 -6.95 -18.59 10.19
CA LEU A 53 -6.54 -17.75 9.06
C LEU A 53 -6.05 -16.36 9.48
N HIS A 54 -6.56 -15.80 10.58
CA HIS A 54 -6.07 -14.52 11.10
C HIS A 54 -4.61 -14.65 11.52
N LEU A 55 -4.26 -15.66 12.32
CA LEU A 55 -2.89 -15.84 12.81
C LEU A 55 -1.91 -16.25 11.70
N GLU A 56 -2.42 -16.89 10.64
CA GLU A 56 -1.66 -17.20 9.44
C GLU A 56 -1.36 -15.96 8.58
N LYS A 57 -2.33 -15.06 8.41
CA LYS A 57 -2.26 -13.93 7.45
C LYS A 57 -2.04 -12.57 8.09
N ILE A 58 -2.23 -12.41 9.39
CA ILE A 58 -2.13 -11.16 10.13
C ILE A 58 -1.04 -11.34 11.18
N ALA A 59 -0.11 -10.38 11.26
CA ALA A 59 0.92 -10.40 12.30
C ALA A 59 0.33 -9.99 13.65
N CYS A 60 0.90 -10.49 14.75
CA CYS A 60 0.45 -10.13 16.11
C CYS A 60 0.44 -8.60 16.30
N GLN A 61 1.48 -7.93 15.79
CA GLN A 61 1.63 -6.48 15.81
C GLN A 61 0.43 -5.75 15.18
N THR A 62 -0.24 -6.33 14.19
CA THR A 62 -1.38 -5.68 13.53
C THR A 62 -2.57 -5.50 14.46
N CYS A 63 -2.85 -6.48 15.31
CA CYS A 63 -3.92 -6.36 16.31
C CYS A 63 -3.42 -5.63 17.56
N HIS A 64 -2.16 -5.81 17.92
CA HIS A 64 -1.58 -5.26 19.14
C HIS A 64 -0.89 -3.90 18.98
N ILE A 65 -0.91 -3.29 17.81
CA ILE A 65 -0.49 -1.90 17.58
C ILE A 65 -1.59 -1.24 16.74
N PRO A 66 -2.80 -1.07 17.31
CA PRO A 66 -3.91 -0.45 16.58
C PRO A 66 -3.65 1.03 16.30
N GLU A 67 -2.87 1.68 17.17
CA GLU A 67 -2.46 3.07 17.09
C GLU A 67 -1.07 3.22 17.74
N ARG A 68 -0.49 4.40 17.56
CA ARG A 68 0.82 4.81 18.09
C ARG A 68 0.64 6.19 18.70
N LEU A 69 1.23 6.43 19.87
CA LEU A 69 1.02 7.67 20.63
C LEU A 69 1.91 8.84 20.17
N VAL A 70 2.95 8.58 19.39
CA VAL A 70 3.87 9.59 18.87
C VAL A 70 3.85 9.52 17.35
N LYS A 71 3.43 10.61 16.69
CA LYS A 71 3.37 10.66 15.23
C LYS A 71 4.74 10.52 14.58
N PRO A 72 4.82 9.88 13.40
CA PRO A 72 6.03 9.81 12.60
C PRO A 72 6.11 11.02 11.66
N ALA A 73 7.29 11.24 11.09
CA ALA A 73 7.36 11.93 9.81
C ALA A 73 6.88 10.98 8.71
N GLN A 74 5.66 11.19 8.21
CA GLN A 74 5.02 10.33 7.20
C GLN A 74 5.47 10.69 5.79
N PHE A 75 5.80 11.96 5.55
CA PHE A 75 6.34 12.47 4.30
C PHE A 75 7.60 13.26 4.58
N GLN A 76 8.66 12.99 3.81
CA GLN A 76 9.93 13.70 3.86
C GLN A 76 10.21 14.35 2.51
N ALA A 77 10.10 15.68 2.44
CA ALA A 77 10.35 16.47 1.25
C ALA A 77 11.71 17.18 1.33
N SER A 78 12.46 17.15 0.23
CA SER A 78 13.72 17.88 0.05
C SER A 78 13.74 18.73 -1.21
N ASP A 79 12.56 19.04 -1.71
CA ASP A 79 12.29 19.86 -2.89
C ASP A 79 12.01 21.32 -2.56
N VAL A 80 11.71 21.67 -1.32
CA VAL A 80 11.44 23.06 -0.88
C VAL A 80 12.24 23.44 0.37
N PHE A 81 12.36 24.75 0.64
CA PHE A 81 13.05 25.25 1.82
C PHE A 81 12.17 25.20 3.07
N ASN A 82 12.69 24.61 4.15
CA ASN A 82 12.02 24.55 5.45
C ASN A 82 12.23 25.89 6.22
N PRO A 83 11.18 26.70 6.46
CA PRO A 83 11.28 27.95 7.20
C PRO A 83 11.20 27.76 8.72
N GLY A 84 11.18 26.51 9.21
CA GLY A 84 11.06 26.16 10.61
C GLY A 84 12.11 26.82 11.51
N THR A 85 11.69 27.18 12.72
CA THR A 85 12.59 27.72 13.74
C THR A 85 13.31 26.59 14.48
N LYS A 86 14.48 26.91 15.06
CA LYS A 86 15.30 25.99 15.88
C LYS A 86 15.77 24.72 15.14
N ILE A 87 16.01 24.85 13.85
CA ILE A 87 16.66 23.83 13.04
C ILE A 87 18.19 23.92 13.29
N PRO A 88 18.87 22.84 13.71
CA PRO A 88 20.21 22.95 14.31
C PRO A 88 21.35 23.15 13.29
N SER A 89 21.10 23.00 11.99
CA SER A 89 22.13 23.22 10.96
C SER A 89 21.52 23.73 9.66
N LYS A 90 22.30 24.50 8.89
CA LYS A 90 21.88 25.05 7.59
C LYS A 90 21.32 23.97 6.65
N GLY A 91 22.07 22.88 6.47
CA GLY A 91 21.64 21.79 5.57
C GLY A 91 20.34 21.10 5.99
N LYS A 92 19.95 21.17 7.28
CA LYS A 92 18.69 20.60 7.76
C LYS A 92 17.45 21.40 7.33
N HIS A 93 17.63 22.63 6.84
CA HIS A 93 16.54 23.38 6.21
C HIS A 93 16.09 22.79 4.86
N LEU A 94 16.85 21.84 4.30
CA LEU A 94 16.43 21.11 3.10
C LEU A 94 15.50 19.92 3.39
N TRP A 95 15.09 19.70 4.62
CA TRP A 95 14.16 18.63 4.95
C TRP A 95 12.91 19.20 5.57
N VAL A 96 11.81 19.08 4.83
CA VAL A 96 10.46 19.40 5.26
C VAL A 96 9.75 18.10 5.58
N PHE A 97 9.07 18.05 6.73
CA PHE A 97 8.38 16.85 7.18
C PHE A 97 6.90 17.12 7.31
N TYR A 98 6.09 16.14 6.95
CA TYR A 98 4.65 16.15 7.16
C TYR A 98 4.24 14.96 8.03
N GLY A 99 3.25 15.19 8.88
CA GLY A 99 2.65 14.15 9.71
C GLY A 99 1.72 13.22 8.91
N PRO A 100 1.10 12.23 9.57
CA PRO A 100 0.08 11.36 8.96
C PRO A 100 -1.17 12.12 8.49
N ASP A 101 -1.41 13.29 9.05
CA ASP A 101 -2.43 14.27 8.66
C ASP A 101 -2.05 15.10 7.43
N MET A 102 -0.87 14.85 6.85
CA MET A 102 -0.28 15.59 5.74
C MET A 102 -0.12 17.09 6.03
N GLN A 103 -0.01 17.46 7.31
CA GLN A 103 0.27 18.84 7.73
C GLN A 103 1.76 19.01 8.02
N TYR A 104 2.28 20.20 7.74
CA TYR A 104 3.66 20.54 8.08
C TYR A 104 3.97 20.28 9.56
N TYR A 105 5.11 19.62 9.78
CA TYR A 105 5.62 19.25 11.08
C TYR A 105 7.07 19.73 11.21
N ASN A 106 7.32 20.70 12.09
CA ASN A 106 8.69 21.14 12.43
C ASN A 106 9.41 20.10 13.29
N HIS A 107 9.71 18.94 12.69
CA HIS A 107 10.31 17.79 13.35
C HIS A 107 11.61 18.17 14.06
N TYR A 108 12.53 18.85 13.36
CA TYR A 108 13.81 19.25 13.95
C TYR A 108 13.67 20.28 15.08
N GLY A 109 12.77 21.25 14.95
CA GLY A 109 12.49 22.19 16.03
C GLY A 109 11.92 21.49 17.26
N ASN A 110 11.02 20.52 17.06
CA ASN A 110 10.48 19.74 18.17
C ASN A 110 11.55 18.87 18.83
N MET A 111 12.38 18.16 18.07
CA MET A 111 13.49 17.36 18.62
C MET A 111 14.53 18.21 19.36
N SER A 112 14.76 19.45 18.93
CA SER A 112 15.73 20.33 19.60
C SER A 112 15.16 20.97 20.88
N MET A 113 13.84 21.11 20.98
CA MET A 113 13.16 21.69 22.14
C MET A 113 12.67 20.65 23.15
N MET A 114 12.24 19.49 22.67
CA MET A 114 11.62 18.42 23.43
C MET A 114 12.63 17.28 23.47
N GLY A 115 13.09 16.91 24.66
CA GLY A 115 13.99 15.78 24.84
C GLY A 115 13.33 14.47 24.41
N PHE A 116 14.10 13.38 24.42
CA PHE A 116 13.58 12.05 24.07
C PHE A 116 12.38 11.64 24.92
N ASP A 117 12.37 12.02 26.21
CA ASP A 117 11.31 11.69 27.17
C ASP A 117 10.08 12.60 27.06
N ASP A 118 10.20 13.75 26.38
CA ASP A 118 9.17 14.80 26.32
C ASP A 118 8.49 14.88 24.94
N LYS A 119 8.49 13.77 24.18
CA LYS A 119 7.87 13.73 22.85
C LYS A 119 6.38 14.08 22.95
N PRO A 120 5.87 14.95 22.06
CA PRO A 120 4.47 15.34 22.09
C PRO A 120 3.61 14.13 21.74
N THR A 121 2.58 13.89 22.56
CA THR A 121 1.58 12.86 22.26
C THR A 121 0.72 13.35 21.10
N ASP A 122 0.83 12.68 19.97
CA ASP A 122 0.05 12.92 18.76
C ASP A 122 -0.32 11.56 18.16
N PRO A 123 -1.46 10.99 18.57
CA PRO A 123 -1.82 9.63 18.21
C PRO A 123 -2.09 9.48 16.72
N PHE A 124 -1.57 8.41 16.11
CA PHE A 124 -1.85 8.06 14.73
C PHE A 124 -2.02 6.55 14.56
N LYS A 125 -2.67 6.15 13.46
CA LYS A 125 -2.82 4.74 13.11
C LYS A 125 -1.79 4.35 12.06
N PRO A 126 -0.99 3.29 12.30
CA PRO A 126 -0.05 2.79 11.31
C PRO A 126 -0.74 2.36 10.03
N VAL A 127 -0.06 2.52 8.90
CA VAL A 127 -0.57 1.99 7.64
C VAL A 127 -0.40 0.49 7.63
N LEU A 128 -1.40 -0.25 7.13
CA LEU A 128 -1.29 -1.69 6.98
C LEU A 128 -0.70 -2.03 5.61
N ALA A 129 0.31 -2.92 5.60
CA ALA A 129 0.92 -3.42 4.38
C ALA A 129 1.14 -4.94 4.47
N ARG A 130 1.10 -5.62 3.33
CA ARG A 130 1.53 -7.01 3.23
C ARG A 130 3.05 -7.06 3.19
N TYR A 131 3.66 -7.76 4.15
CA TYR A 131 5.11 -7.96 4.21
C TYR A 131 5.42 -9.34 4.79
N LYS A 132 6.23 -10.13 4.07
CA LYS A 132 6.52 -11.54 4.37
C LYS A 132 5.24 -12.36 4.60
N ASP A 133 4.33 -12.31 3.63
CA ASP A 133 3.02 -13.00 3.59
C ASP A 133 2.01 -12.65 4.69
N LYS A 134 2.39 -11.81 5.66
CA LYS A 134 1.49 -11.30 6.69
C LYS A 134 1.18 -9.83 6.50
N ILE A 135 0.01 -9.44 6.97
CA ILE A 135 -0.37 -8.04 7.11
C ILE A 135 0.33 -7.52 8.35
N ARG A 136 0.99 -6.37 8.24
CA ARG A 136 1.75 -5.74 9.32
C ARG A 136 1.45 -4.24 9.38
N PRO A 137 1.46 -3.65 10.58
CA PRO A 137 1.52 -2.20 10.72
C PRO A 137 2.90 -1.74 10.27
N VAL A 138 2.94 -0.73 9.41
CA VAL A 138 4.16 -0.13 8.90
C VAL A 138 4.08 1.40 8.96
N ASN A 139 5.21 2.03 9.28
CA ASN A 139 5.45 3.42 8.98
C ASN A 139 6.02 3.51 7.56
N ARG A 140 5.20 3.95 6.61
CA ARG A 140 5.52 3.96 5.18
C ARG A 140 5.88 5.38 4.71
N VAL A 141 7.16 5.72 4.71
CA VAL A 141 7.59 7.09 4.43
C VAL A 141 7.42 7.41 2.93
N HIS A 142 6.78 8.55 2.66
CA HIS A 142 6.72 9.17 1.34
C HIS A 142 7.88 10.13 1.16
N SER A 143 8.35 10.32 -0.07
CA SER A 143 9.46 11.24 -0.32
C SER A 143 9.29 12.04 -1.59
N ALA A 144 9.76 13.29 -1.58
CA ALA A 144 9.92 14.11 -2.76
C ALA A 144 11.27 14.84 -2.76
N TRP A 145 11.98 14.86 -3.89
CA TRP A 145 13.31 15.47 -3.98
C TRP A 145 13.78 15.66 -5.43
N PRO A 146 14.64 16.65 -5.72
CA PRO A 146 15.25 16.82 -7.04
C PRO A 146 16.39 15.82 -7.24
N GLY A 147 16.36 15.06 -8.33
CA GLY A 147 17.38 14.09 -8.70
C GLY A 147 18.08 14.43 -10.02
N ILE A 148 19.22 13.79 -10.26
CA ILE A 148 19.93 13.84 -11.54
C ILE A 148 19.89 12.44 -12.14
N GLU A 149 19.24 12.32 -13.29
CA GLU A 149 19.23 11.10 -14.08
C GLU A 149 20.45 11.10 -15.02
N ILE A 150 21.08 9.93 -15.20
CA ILE A 150 22.14 9.72 -16.20
C ILE A 150 21.62 8.76 -17.27
N GLU A 151 21.79 9.14 -18.53
CA GLU A 151 21.42 8.31 -19.67
C GLU A 151 22.07 6.91 -19.58
N GLY A 152 21.24 5.87 -19.72
CA GLY A 152 21.68 4.48 -19.69
C GLY A 152 22.08 3.93 -18.32
N LYS A 153 21.99 4.71 -17.23
CA LYS A 153 22.26 4.22 -15.86
C LYS A 153 20.98 4.07 -15.05
N LYS A 154 20.95 3.06 -14.20
CA LYS A 154 19.87 2.86 -13.23
C LYS A 154 20.08 3.75 -12.00
N GLY A 155 18.97 4.26 -11.47
CA GLY A 155 18.96 5.08 -10.26
C GLY A 155 19.16 6.57 -10.54
N LEU A 156 18.97 7.37 -9.49
CA LEU A 156 19.08 8.83 -9.53
C LEU A 156 20.23 9.27 -8.63
N ILE A 157 21.00 10.27 -9.06
CA ILE A 157 22.01 10.92 -8.25
C ILE A 157 21.37 12.06 -7.47
N GLN A 158 21.67 12.14 -6.19
CA GLN A 158 21.30 13.30 -5.37
C GLN A 158 22.24 14.48 -5.68
N PRO A 159 21.72 15.67 -6.04
CA PRO A 159 22.51 16.88 -6.08
C PRO A 159 23.18 17.13 -4.72
N LYS A 160 24.35 17.77 -4.72
CA LYS A 160 25.04 18.09 -3.47
C LYS A 160 24.16 19.02 -2.61
N MET A 161 23.80 18.58 -1.41
CA MET A 161 22.91 19.31 -0.50
C MET A 161 23.37 20.74 -0.22
N SER A 162 24.69 20.98 -0.10
CA SER A 162 25.22 22.33 0.09
C SER A 162 24.89 23.30 -1.05
N ASN A 163 24.72 22.80 -2.27
CA ASN A 163 24.43 23.62 -3.44
C ASN A 163 22.92 23.88 -3.56
N ILE A 164 22.09 22.88 -3.28
CA ILE A 164 20.63 23.04 -3.20
C ILE A 164 20.26 24.05 -2.09
N TYR A 165 20.93 23.97 -0.93
CA TYR A 165 20.71 24.93 0.15
C TYR A 165 21.04 26.37 -0.29
N LYS A 166 22.17 26.57 -0.98
CA LYS A 166 22.54 27.89 -1.51
C LYS A 166 21.54 28.40 -2.55
N MET A 167 21.09 27.53 -3.46
CA MET A 167 20.06 27.88 -4.45
C MET A 167 18.79 28.43 -3.79
N TRP A 168 18.36 27.81 -2.69
CA TRP A 168 17.21 28.29 -1.91
C TRP A 168 17.51 29.52 -1.04
N GLU A 169 18.76 29.72 -0.59
CA GLU A 169 19.19 30.86 0.22
C GLU A 169 19.43 32.13 -0.62
N ASP A 170 19.86 31.98 -1.88
CA ASP A 170 20.26 33.10 -2.77
C ASP A 170 19.13 34.14 -3.02
N PRO A 171 17.87 33.74 -3.28
CA PRO A 171 16.76 34.68 -3.45
C PRO A 171 16.49 35.58 -2.24
N PHE A 172 16.87 35.17 -1.02
CA PHE A 172 16.73 36.02 0.17
C PHE A 172 17.67 37.23 0.14
N ASN A 173 18.76 37.17 -0.63
CA ASN A 173 19.69 38.27 -0.82
C ASN A 173 19.37 39.08 -2.07
N ASP A 174 19.01 38.40 -3.16
CA ASP A 174 18.65 39.03 -4.44
C ASP A 174 17.62 38.18 -5.18
N LEU A 175 16.40 38.71 -5.31
CA LEU A 175 15.25 38.07 -5.94
C LEU A 175 15.44 37.80 -7.45
N SER A 176 16.48 38.36 -8.08
CA SER A 176 16.82 38.06 -9.48
C SER A 176 17.55 36.73 -9.65
N ASN A 177 18.06 36.13 -8.56
CA ASN A 177 18.62 34.79 -8.58
C ASN A 177 17.51 33.74 -8.51
N TYR A 178 17.52 32.79 -9.44
CA TYR A 178 16.52 31.72 -9.55
C TYR A 178 15.06 32.23 -9.52
N PRO A 179 14.67 33.18 -10.39
CA PRO A 179 13.35 33.79 -10.39
C PRO A 179 12.20 32.77 -10.57
N GLU A 180 12.47 31.63 -11.19
CA GLU A 180 11.54 30.52 -11.33
C GLU A 180 11.01 30.01 -9.98
N LEU A 181 11.80 30.07 -8.90
CA LEU A 181 11.37 29.64 -7.56
C LEU A 181 10.18 30.45 -7.02
N SER A 182 9.93 31.66 -7.53
CA SER A 182 8.76 32.48 -7.16
C SER A 182 7.42 31.91 -7.65
N LEU A 183 7.45 30.91 -8.54
CA LEU A 183 6.25 30.21 -9.02
C LEU A 183 5.73 29.18 -8.01
N ILE A 184 6.61 28.70 -7.12
CA ILE A 184 6.29 27.70 -6.10
C ILE A 184 5.62 28.41 -4.93
N ARG A 185 4.39 28.02 -4.60
CA ARG A 185 3.56 28.72 -3.59
C ARG A 185 3.03 27.76 -2.55
N ASP A 186 2.63 28.36 -1.44
CA ASP A 186 1.86 27.69 -0.39
C ASP A 186 0.40 27.60 -0.82
N ASP A 187 -0.06 26.38 -1.08
CA ASP A 187 -1.36 26.11 -1.68
C ASP A 187 -2.45 25.77 -0.64
N ASN A 188 -2.04 25.30 0.53
CA ASN A 188 -2.95 24.92 1.62
C ASN A 188 -2.94 25.93 2.78
N ASN A 189 -2.12 26.97 2.66
CA ASN A 189 -1.95 28.08 3.57
C ASN A 189 -1.36 27.67 4.94
N ASP A 190 -0.55 26.59 4.99
CA ASP A 190 0.13 26.06 6.18
C ASP A 190 1.50 26.71 6.46
N LYS A 191 1.89 27.69 5.64
CA LYS A 191 3.13 28.48 5.63
C LYS A 191 4.33 27.77 5.00
N ILE A 192 4.13 26.62 4.37
CA ILE A 192 5.13 25.92 3.58
C ILE A 192 4.75 26.02 2.12
N ILE A 193 5.73 26.28 1.26
CA ILE A 193 5.50 26.22 -0.19
C ILE A 193 5.53 24.76 -0.65
N GLU A 194 4.77 24.40 -1.67
CA GLU A 194 4.76 23.03 -2.19
C GLU A 194 5.05 22.98 -3.69
N VAL A 195 5.68 21.88 -4.11
CA VAL A 195 5.82 21.54 -5.53
C VAL A 195 4.75 20.50 -5.84
N ASN A 196 3.63 20.94 -6.41
CA ASN A 196 2.51 20.04 -6.71
C ASN A 196 1.81 20.33 -8.05
N ARG A 197 2.00 21.52 -8.62
CA ARG A 197 1.50 21.88 -9.96
C ARG A 197 2.54 21.67 -11.06
N PRO A 198 2.12 21.47 -12.32
CA PRO A 198 3.03 21.38 -13.45
C PRO A 198 4.04 22.52 -13.52
N GLU A 199 3.59 23.76 -13.34
CA GLU A 199 4.45 24.95 -13.45
C GLU A 199 5.49 25.02 -12.33
N GLU A 200 5.18 24.48 -11.15
CA GLU A 200 6.08 24.45 -9.99
C GLU A 200 7.13 23.35 -10.11
N ILE A 201 6.74 22.21 -10.68
CA ILE A 201 7.65 21.12 -11.00
C ILE A 201 8.67 21.59 -12.04
N ASP A 202 8.20 22.25 -13.12
CA ASP A 202 9.07 22.85 -14.12
C ASP A 202 9.98 23.93 -13.51
N ALA A 203 9.45 24.75 -12.61
CA ALA A 203 10.22 25.75 -11.89
C ALA A 203 11.35 25.13 -11.05
N LEU A 204 11.07 24.08 -10.28
CA LEU A 204 12.08 23.38 -9.48
C LEU A 204 13.16 22.74 -10.37
N ILE A 205 12.75 22.02 -11.41
CA ILE A 205 13.67 21.37 -12.35
C ILE A 205 14.56 22.42 -13.03
N SER A 206 13.98 23.55 -13.45
CA SER A 206 14.72 24.69 -14.02
C SER A 206 15.72 25.25 -13.01
N ALA A 207 15.30 25.55 -11.78
CA ALA A 207 16.16 26.15 -10.76
C ALA A 207 17.38 25.27 -10.46
N VAL A 208 17.15 23.97 -10.27
CA VAL A 208 18.23 23.01 -10.00
C VAL A 208 19.15 22.87 -11.22
N THR A 209 18.61 22.88 -12.43
CA THR A 209 19.41 22.88 -13.67
C THR A 209 20.28 24.12 -13.79
N SER A 210 19.70 25.31 -13.56
CA SER A 210 20.41 26.59 -13.53
C SER A 210 21.53 26.58 -12.49
N MET A 211 21.26 26.07 -11.29
CA MET A 211 22.26 25.95 -10.23
C MET A 211 23.42 25.05 -10.64
N LEU A 212 23.14 23.87 -11.21
CA LEU A 212 24.16 22.93 -11.67
C LEU A 212 25.03 23.54 -12.78
N ASN A 213 24.43 24.29 -13.70
CA ASN A 213 25.16 25.00 -14.75
C ASN A 213 26.05 26.12 -14.15
N ASN A 214 25.54 26.89 -13.19
CA ASN A 214 26.28 27.98 -12.54
C ASN A 214 27.54 27.49 -11.80
N ILE A 215 27.51 26.28 -11.25
CA ILE A 215 28.68 25.67 -10.60
C ILE A 215 29.57 24.86 -11.57
N ASN A 216 29.30 24.92 -12.87
CA ASN A 216 29.99 24.15 -13.91
C ASN A 216 29.95 22.62 -13.67
N TYR A 217 28.82 22.10 -13.17
CA TYR A 217 28.63 20.66 -13.05
C TYR A 217 28.49 20.02 -14.44
N PRO A 218 29.13 18.87 -14.72
CA PRO A 218 29.12 18.26 -16.05
C PRO A 218 27.76 17.64 -16.38
N MET A 219 26.93 18.38 -17.12
CA MET A 219 25.56 17.97 -17.50
C MET A 219 25.48 17.09 -18.75
N GLU A 220 26.58 16.83 -19.47
CA GLU A 220 26.58 15.95 -20.64
C GLU A 220 26.04 14.55 -20.29
N GLY A 221 25.02 14.10 -21.04
CA GLY A 221 24.30 12.85 -20.83
C GLY A 221 23.49 12.78 -19.52
N LYS A 222 23.17 13.94 -18.91
CA LYS A 222 22.42 14.03 -17.64
C LYS A 222 21.28 15.03 -17.76
N ARG A 223 20.22 14.79 -16.99
CA ARG A 223 19.13 15.75 -16.82
C ARG A 223 18.67 15.79 -15.37
N VAL A 224 18.16 16.95 -14.96
CA VAL A 224 17.48 17.10 -13.69
C VAL A 224 16.07 16.54 -13.82
N VAL A 225 15.61 15.85 -12.78
CA VAL A 225 14.27 15.31 -12.64
C VAL A 225 13.76 15.61 -11.23
N TRP A 226 12.45 15.55 -11.03
CA TRP A 226 11.86 15.58 -9.69
C TRP A 226 11.26 14.21 -9.36
N ALA A 227 11.76 13.59 -8.29
CA ALA A 227 11.24 12.32 -7.81
C ALA A 227 10.17 12.59 -6.76
N MET A 228 8.95 12.10 -6.98
CA MET A 228 7.87 12.10 -5.99
C MET A 228 7.34 10.66 -5.87
N ASN A 229 7.60 10.03 -4.73
CA ASN A 229 7.31 8.62 -4.50
C ASN A 229 7.96 7.71 -5.57
N ASP A 230 7.16 7.01 -6.37
CA ASP A 230 7.57 6.16 -7.49
C ASP A 230 7.55 6.89 -8.84
N ARG A 231 7.16 8.16 -8.89
CA ARG A 231 7.08 8.95 -10.11
C ARG A 231 8.33 9.81 -10.27
N ILE A 232 8.93 9.73 -11.45
CA ILE A 232 10.06 10.56 -11.85
C ILE A 232 9.60 11.52 -12.93
N TYR A 233 9.42 12.77 -12.53
CA TYR A 233 8.98 13.85 -13.40
C TYR A 233 10.16 14.40 -14.19
N THR A 234 10.03 14.37 -15.51
CA THR A 234 10.98 14.96 -16.45
C THR A 234 10.56 16.37 -16.88
N SER A 235 9.29 16.70 -16.65
CA SER A 235 8.67 18.01 -16.78
C SER A 235 7.46 18.06 -15.84
N GLY A 236 6.80 19.21 -15.76
CA GLY A 236 5.55 19.37 -15.02
C GLY A 236 4.40 18.48 -15.48
N THR A 237 4.46 17.99 -16.72
CA THR A 237 3.39 17.18 -17.32
C THR A 237 3.79 15.73 -17.58
N ASP A 238 5.09 15.45 -17.71
CA ASP A 238 5.61 14.14 -18.10
C ASP A 238 6.37 13.50 -16.96
N TYR A 239 6.00 12.26 -16.65
CA TYR A 239 6.71 11.41 -15.71
C TYR A 239 6.73 9.96 -16.19
N TYR A 240 7.69 9.20 -15.67
CA TYR A 240 7.66 7.74 -15.73
C TYR A 240 7.66 7.17 -14.32
N THR A 241 7.22 5.93 -14.16
CA THR A 241 7.23 5.25 -12.86
C THR A 241 8.42 4.30 -12.76
N ILE A 242 8.94 4.17 -11.55
CA ILE A 242 9.95 3.18 -11.20
C ILE A 242 9.33 2.08 -10.33
N GLU A 243 9.88 0.87 -10.46
CA GLU A 243 9.42 -0.27 -9.67
C GLU A 243 9.72 -0.05 -8.19
N LYS A 244 8.76 -0.42 -7.35
CA LYS A 244 8.86 -0.44 -5.89
C LYS A 244 8.08 -1.63 -5.34
N GLU A 245 8.38 -2.01 -4.12
CA GLU A 245 7.66 -3.08 -3.44
C GLU A 245 6.24 -2.66 -3.02
N GLU A 246 5.36 -3.63 -2.77
CA GLU A 246 3.96 -3.37 -2.36
C GLU A 246 3.88 -2.57 -1.06
N TRP A 247 4.82 -2.80 -0.14
CA TRP A 247 4.89 -2.11 1.14
C TRP A 247 5.55 -0.74 1.07
N GLU A 248 6.11 -0.34 -0.07
CA GLU A 248 6.81 0.93 -0.26
C GLU A 248 5.89 2.03 -0.80
N SER A 249 6.12 3.26 -0.34
CA SER A 249 5.57 4.46 -0.99
C SER A 249 6.53 4.98 -2.06
N SER A 250 7.83 4.96 -1.77
CA SER A 250 8.90 5.31 -2.71
C SER A 250 10.01 4.25 -2.63
N PRO A 251 10.65 3.90 -3.75
CA PRO A 251 11.86 3.07 -3.71
C PRO A 251 13.09 3.84 -3.17
N PHE A 252 12.96 5.14 -2.90
CA PHE A 252 13.99 5.98 -2.28
C PHE A 252 13.72 6.31 -0.81
N ALA A 253 12.59 5.85 -0.25
CA ALA A 253 12.21 6.13 1.12
C ALA A 253 12.13 4.83 1.93
N ASN A 254 12.43 4.92 3.23
CA ASN A 254 12.36 3.79 4.11
C ASN A 254 10.90 3.44 4.49
N VAL A 255 10.67 2.17 4.79
CA VAL A 255 9.40 1.67 5.33
C VAL A 255 9.74 0.87 6.55
N HIS A 256 9.24 1.17 7.73
CA HIS A 256 9.57 0.41 8.94
C HIS A 256 8.33 -0.36 9.43
N THR A 257 8.45 -1.65 9.77
CA THR A 257 7.36 -2.34 10.49
C THR A 257 7.27 -1.79 11.91
N CYS A 258 6.08 -1.66 12.48
CA CYS A 258 5.97 -1.29 13.90
C CYS A 258 6.11 -2.56 14.75
N ASN A 259 7.05 -2.59 15.69
CA ASN A 259 7.32 -3.76 16.55
C ASN A 259 7.44 -3.45 18.05
N HIS A 260 7.39 -2.18 18.43
CA HIS A 260 7.43 -1.71 19.82
C HIS A 260 6.14 -0.93 20.12
N ASP A 261 5.96 -0.57 21.40
CA ASP A 261 4.72 -0.01 21.95
C ASP A 261 3.51 -0.92 21.65
N VAL A 262 3.71 -2.22 21.93
CA VAL A 262 2.73 -3.28 21.74
C VAL A 262 1.70 -3.22 22.88
N TYR A 263 0.45 -3.02 22.52
CA TYR A 263 -0.68 -2.93 23.43
C TYR A 263 -1.00 -4.29 24.07
N PRO A 264 -1.42 -4.30 25.35
CA PRO A 264 -1.86 -5.53 26.02
C PRO A 264 -3.11 -6.11 25.34
N ALA A 265 -3.41 -7.38 25.60
CA ALA A 265 -4.53 -8.09 24.99
C ALA A 265 -5.88 -7.39 25.15
N ASN A 266 -6.12 -6.73 26.28
CA ASN A 266 -7.37 -6.02 26.56
C ASN A 266 -7.51 -4.68 25.81
N SER A 267 -6.50 -4.29 25.02
CA SER A 267 -6.49 -3.08 24.20
C SER A 267 -6.12 -3.37 22.75
N ALA A 268 -6.06 -4.65 22.38
CA ALA A 268 -5.81 -5.08 21.01
C ALA A 268 -7.07 -4.89 20.14
N LEU A 269 -6.86 -4.61 18.86
CA LEU A 269 -7.93 -4.57 17.87
C LEU A 269 -8.66 -5.92 17.79
N GLY A 270 -9.98 -5.87 17.79
CA GLY A 270 -10.87 -7.04 17.80
C GLY A 270 -11.34 -7.47 19.19
N ILE A 271 -10.83 -6.87 20.28
CA ILE A 271 -11.21 -7.25 21.65
C ILE A 271 -12.72 -7.05 21.90
N ASN A 272 -13.34 -6.06 21.28
CA ASN A 272 -14.79 -5.81 21.38
C ASN A 272 -15.60 -6.58 20.32
N GLY A 273 -14.95 -7.44 19.54
CA GLY A 273 -15.58 -8.30 18.53
C GLY A 273 -15.17 -8.00 17.09
N CYS A 274 -15.66 -8.83 16.17
CA CYS A 274 -15.21 -8.83 14.77
C CYS A 274 -15.48 -7.51 14.03
N THR A 275 -16.45 -6.71 14.46
CA THR A 275 -16.85 -5.47 13.77
C THR A 275 -15.79 -4.38 13.80
N GLU A 276 -14.85 -4.41 14.75
CA GLU A 276 -13.72 -3.45 14.77
C GLU A 276 -12.85 -3.56 13.52
N CYS A 277 -12.73 -4.76 12.95
CA CYS A 277 -11.96 -5.05 11.76
C CYS A 277 -12.82 -5.26 10.49
N HIS A 278 -14.11 -5.57 10.65
CA HIS A 278 -14.97 -5.97 9.53
C HIS A 278 -16.14 -5.01 9.26
N SER A 279 -16.24 -3.89 9.98
CA SER A 279 -17.23 -2.85 9.66
C SER A 279 -16.84 -2.04 8.41
N TYR A 280 -17.82 -1.42 7.77
CA TYR A 280 -17.58 -0.54 6.61
C TYR A 280 -16.76 0.71 6.96
N SER A 281 -16.80 1.12 8.23
CA SER A 281 -15.98 2.21 8.77
C SER A 281 -14.64 1.73 9.32
N ALA A 282 -14.36 0.42 9.29
CA ALA A 282 -13.07 -0.08 9.73
C ALA A 282 -11.99 0.30 8.71
N GLU A 283 -10.88 0.80 9.21
CA GLU A 283 -9.67 1.04 8.41
C GLU A 283 -9.00 -0.28 8.00
N PHE A 284 -9.47 -1.41 8.56
CA PHE A 284 -9.06 -2.77 8.26
C PHE A 284 -9.88 -3.35 7.10
N PHE A 285 -9.24 -3.67 5.97
CA PHE A 285 -9.75 -4.42 4.80
C PHE A 285 -11.04 -3.99 4.07
N MET A 286 -11.90 -3.13 4.63
CA MET A 286 -13.20 -2.80 4.04
C MET A 286 -13.25 -1.44 3.33
N ALA A 287 -12.19 -0.62 3.38
CA ALA A 287 -12.12 0.63 2.63
C ALA A 287 -12.08 0.46 1.08
N SER A 288 -11.86 -0.76 0.57
CA SER A 288 -11.87 -1.02 -0.88
C SER A 288 -12.74 -2.21 -1.30
N PHE A 289 -13.71 -2.63 -0.48
CA PHE A 289 -14.71 -3.59 -0.93
C PHE A 289 -15.89 -2.83 -1.52
N TRP A 290 -15.65 -2.25 -2.70
CA TRP A 290 -16.72 -2.04 -3.67
C TRP A 290 -17.32 -3.41 -3.96
N MET A 291 -18.31 -3.82 -3.16
CA MET A 291 -19.39 -4.66 -3.67
C MET A 291 -20.03 -3.82 -4.77
N ASN A 292 -19.46 -3.99 -5.97
CA ASN A 292 -19.72 -3.19 -7.14
C ASN A 292 -21.22 -2.98 -7.27
N LEU A 293 -21.63 -1.75 -7.54
CA LEU A 293 -22.97 -1.41 -7.98
C LEU A 293 -23.49 -2.45 -9.00
N LEU A 294 -22.61 -2.97 -9.87
CA LEU A 294 -22.87 -4.10 -10.78
C LEU A 294 -23.37 -5.39 -10.09
N SER A 295 -22.78 -5.81 -8.98
CA SER A 295 -23.23 -6.99 -8.21
C SER A 295 -24.60 -6.75 -7.60
N VAL A 296 -24.85 -5.56 -7.05
CA VAL A 296 -26.16 -5.18 -6.49
C VAL A 296 -27.22 -5.08 -7.60
N LEU A 297 -26.89 -4.43 -8.71
CA LEU A 297 -27.75 -4.34 -9.89
C LEU A 297 -28.01 -5.72 -10.51
N PHE A 298 -27.03 -6.63 -10.49
CA PHE A 298 -27.20 -8.00 -10.96
C PHE A 298 -28.19 -8.77 -10.09
N PHE A 299 -28.06 -8.72 -8.76
CA PHE A 299 -29.01 -9.38 -7.85
C PHE A 299 -30.41 -8.75 -7.92
N MET A 300 -30.50 -7.42 -8.05
CA MET A 300 -31.77 -6.74 -8.30
C MET A 300 -32.39 -7.15 -9.64
N GLY A 301 -31.61 -7.25 -10.70
CA GLY A 301 -32.07 -7.69 -12.03
C GLY A 301 -32.60 -9.13 -12.00
N LEU A 302 -31.91 -10.04 -11.32
CA LEU A 302 -32.37 -11.41 -11.09
C LEU A 302 -33.70 -11.46 -10.34
N ALA A 303 -33.82 -10.70 -9.24
CA ALA A 303 -35.05 -10.63 -8.47
C ALA A 303 -36.22 -10.07 -9.30
N LEU A 304 -35.97 -9.01 -10.07
CA LEU A 304 -36.98 -8.39 -10.94
C LEU A 304 -37.43 -9.35 -12.05
N MET A 305 -36.50 -10.10 -12.63
CA MET A 305 -36.79 -11.14 -13.62
C MET A 305 -37.72 -12.21 -13.05
N PHE A 306 -37.46 -12.70 -11.83
CA PHE A 306 -38.34 -13.68 -11.17
C PHE A 306 -39.74 -13.11 -10.87
N ILE A 307 -39.82 -11.86 -10.41
CA ILE A 307 -41.10 -11.18 -10.14
C ILE A 307 -41.92 -11.01 -11.43
N LEU A 308 -41.28 -10.71 -12.56
CA LEU A 308 -41.96 -10.52 -13.85
C LEU A 308 -42.35 -11.84 -14.53
N ILE A 309 -41.59 -12.92 -14.33
CA ILE A 309 -41.81 -14.20 -15.02
C ILE A 309 -42.79 -15.12 -14.28
N LEU A 310 -42.76 -15.15 -12.94
CA LEU A 310 -43.63 -16.04 -12.14
C LEU A 310 -45.15 -15.84 -12.36
N PRO A 311 -45.66 -14.62 -12.64
CA PRO A 311 -47.08 -14.42 -12.94
C PRO A 311 -47.52 -14.94 -14.31
N ASP A 312 -46.60 -15.14 -15.25
CA ASP A 312 -46.92 -15.60 -16.61
C ASP A 312 -47.10 -17.13 -16.62
N LYS A 313 -48.36 -17.56 -16.74
CA LYS A 313 -48.74 -18.98 -16.74
C LYS A 313 -48.21 -19.77 -17.94
N GLN A 314 -47.83 -19.10 -19.03
CA GLN A 314 -47.32 -19.77 -20.23
C GLN A 314 -45.81 -19.96 -20.14
N LEU A 315 -45.09 -18.96 -19.63
CA LEU A 315 -43.63 -18.99 -19.45
C LEU A 315 -43.20 -19.84 -18.24
N SER A 316 -43.93 -19.74 -17.11
CA SER A 316 -43.69 -20.58 -15.93
C SER A 316 -43.86 -22.06 -16.22
N ASN A 317 -44.89 -22.45 -16.98
CA ASN A 317 -45.08 -23.84 -17.43
C ASN A 317 -44.01 -24.32 -18.41
N TYR A 318 -43.30 -23.40 -19.08
CA TYR A 318 -42.16 -23.73 -19.94
C TYR A 318 -40.86 -23.95 -19.15
N MET A 319 -40.74 -23.37 -17.95
CA MET A 319 -39.59 -23.50 -17.06
C MET A 319 -39.81 -24.41 -15.83
N LEU A 320 -41.02 -24.97 -15.69
CA LEU A 320 -41.39 -25.90 -14.62
C LEU A 320 -41.24 -27.37 -15.06
N PRO A 321 -41.18 -28.33 -14.11
CA PRO A 321 -40.69 -29.70 -14.34
C PRO A 321 -41.43 -30.57 -15.36
N THR A 322 -42.54 -30.10 -15.92
CA THR A 322 -43.46 -30.89 -16.74
C THR A 322 -42.96 -31.15 -18.17
N ARG A 323 -41.80 -30.59 -18.58
CA ARG A 323 -41.24 -30.75 -19.93
C ARG A 323 -39.82 -31.33 -20.02
N PHE A 324 -39.32 -31.94 -18.94
CA PHE A 324 -37.96 -32.48 -18.84
C PHE A 324 -37.60 -33.67 -19.78
N GLN A 325 -38.53 -34.18 -20.60
CA GLN A 325 -38.26 -35.33 -21.48
C GLN A 325 -37.51 -34.99 -22.78
N ILE A 326 -37.49 -33.72 -23.23
CA ILE A 326 -36.69 -33.31 -24.40
C ILE A 326 -35.24 -32.97 -23.99
N ASP A 327 -35.01 -32.63 -22.72
CA ASP A 327 -33.71 -32.18 -22.20
C ASP A 327 -32.70 -33.30 -21.92
N ALA A 328 -33.10 -34.57 -21.87
CA ALA A 328 -32.20 -35.68 -21.54
C ALA A 328 -31.04 -35.85 -22.56
N ASN A 329 -31.29 -35.55 -23.85
CA ASN A 329 -30.26 -35.58 -24.88
C ASN A 329 -29.37 -34.31 -24.88
N GLN A 330 -29.93 -33.14 -24.54
CA GLN A 330 -29.14 -31.92 -24.35
C GLN A 330 -28.29 -31.95 -23.07
N PHE A 331 -28.74 -32.68 -22.05
CA PHE A 331 -28.01 -32.95 -20.83
C PHE A 331 -26.76 -33.81 -21.07
N GLY A 332 -26.87 -34.85 -21.91
CA GLY A 332 -25.72 -35.66 -22.32
C GLY A 332 -24.63 -34.85 -23.03
N VAL A 333 -25.01 -33.93 -23.93
CA VAL A 333 -24.08 -33.02 -24.60
C VAL A 333 -23.46 -32.02 -23.60
N GLY A 334 -24.26 -31.51 -22.66
CA GLY A 334 -23.79 -30.63 -21.58
C GLY A 334 -22.74 -31.28 -20.68
N ILE A 335 -22.96 -32.53 -20.27
CA ILE A 335 -21.97 -33.32 -19.50
C ILE A 335 -20.68 -33.52 -20.29
N LEU A 336 -20.77 -33.86 -21.58
CA LEU A 336 -19.60 -34.08 -22.42
C LEU A 336 -18.74 -32.81 -22.53
N VAL A 337 -19.37 -31.66 -22.80
CA VAL A 337 -18.69 -30.36 -22.87
C VAL A 337 -18.07 -29.99 -21.51
N LEU A 338 -18.73 -30.33 -20.40
CA LEU A 338 -18.23 -30.09 -19.05
C LEU A 338 -16.97 -30.91 -18.76
N PHE A 339 -16.95 -32.21 -19.07
CA PHE A 339 -15.77 -33.04 -18.90
C PHE A 339 -14.60 -32.60 -19.78
N ILE A 340 -14.86 -32.21 -21.04
CA ILE A 340 -13.82 -31.67 -21.94
C ILE A 340 -13.25 -30.35 -21.39
N SER A 341 -14.11 -29.47 -20.89
CA SER A 341 -13.69 -28.18 -20.33
C SER A 341 -12.85 -28.34 -19.06
N VAL A 342 -13.23 -29.26 -18.16
CA VAL A 342 -12.46 -29.58 -16.95
C VAL A 342 -11.11 -30.22 -17.32
N ALA A 343 -11.08 -31.13 -18.30
CA ALA A 343 -9.83 -31.74 -18.77
C ALA A 343 -8.87 -30.70 -19.37
N LEU A 344 -9.37 -29.76 -20.17
CA LEU A 344 -8.57 -28.66 -20.73
C LEU A 344 -8.07 -27.71 -19.65
N LEU A 345 -8.88 -27.41 -18.63
CA LEU A 345 -8.50 -26.58 -17.49
C LEU A 345 -7.37 -27.23 -16.67
N VAL A 346 -7.51 -28.52 -16.35
CA VAL A 346 -6.49 -29.28 -15.61
C VAL A 346 -5.20 -29.40 -16.41
N ALA A 347 -5.28 -29.63 -17.73
CA ALA A 347 -4.11 -29.63 -18.62
C ALA A 347 -3.40 -28.28 -18.64
N ARG A 348 -4.16 -27.16 -18.62
CA ARG A 348 -3.62 -25.80 -18.59
C ARG A 348 -2.94 -25.48 -17.25
N ILE A 349 -3.54 -25.87 -16.12
CA ILE A 349 -2.98 -25.67 -14.78
C ILE A 349 -1.69 -26.47 -14.60
N LYS A 350 -1.65 -27.70 -15.11
CA LYS A 350 -0.45 -28.55 -15.02
C LYS A 350 0.73 -28.02 -15.85
N ASN A 351 0.45 -27.21 -16.88
CA ASN A 351 1.45 -26.68 -17.81
C ASN A 351 1.82 -25.20 -17.56
N SER A 352 1.22 -24.54 -16.56
CA SER A 352 1.50 -23.14 -16.24
C SER A 352 2.55 -23.01 -15.13
N SER A 353 3.82 -22.85 -15.50
CA SER A 353 4.94 -22.56 -14.59
C SER A 353 5.31 -21.08 -14.57
N GLU A 354 4.34 -20.16 -14.44
CA GLU A 354 4.64 -18.72 -14.53
C GLU A 354 4.19 -17.88 -13.33
N ARG A 355 5.07 -16.93 -12.97
CA ARG A 355 5.00 -16.00 -11.85
C ARG A 355 3.72 -15.14 -11.87
N PHE A 356 3.27 -14.80 -10.67
CA PHE A 356 1.99 -14.13 -10.41
C PHE A 356 2.04 -12.66 -10.88
N SER A 357 1.16 -12.29 -11.81
CA SER A 357 0.88 -10.91 -12.26
C SER A 357 -0.60 -10.58 -12.00
N PHE A 358 -0.97 -9.30 -11.85
CA PHE A 358 -2.35 -8.84 -11.59
C PHE A 358 -3.39 -9.38 -12.59
N SER A 359 -2.97 -9.62 -13.85
CA SER A 359 -3.79 -10.31 -14.87
C SER A 359 -4.24 -11.72 -14.43
N ASN A 360 -3.43 -12.41 -13.62
CA ASN A 360 -3.71 -13.75 -13.12
C ASN A 360 -4.77 -13.75 -12.01
N GLY A 361 -4.94 -12.66 -11.25
CA GLY A 361 -6.02 -12.55 -10.26
C GLY A 361 -7.40 -12.55 -10.89
N ILE A 362 -7.59 -11.77 -11.96
CA ILE A 362 -8.84 -11.74 -12.74
C ILE A 362 -9.07 -13.09 -13.42
N LYS A 363 -8.03 -13.69 -14.03
CA LYS A 363 -8.12 -15.02 -14.65
C LYS A 363 -8.46 -16.10 -13.63
N ASN A 364 -7.93 -16.04 -12.41
CA ASN A 364 -8.21 -17.01 -11.35
C ASN A 364 -9.63 -16.87 -10.80
N CYS A 365 -10.12 -15.63 -10.63
CA CYS A 365 -11.52 -15.38 -10.28
C CYS A 365 -12.49 -15.85 -11.38
N MET A 366 -12.16 -15.63 -12.65
CA MET A 366 -12.96 -16.15 -13.78
C MET A 366 -12.94 -17.69 -13.81
N ASN A 367 -11.78 -18.31 -13.57
CA ASN A 367 -11.68 -19.78 -13.50
C ASN A 367 -12.49 -20.35 -12.33
N LEU A 368 -12.48 -19.69 -11.17
CA LEU A 368 -13.28 -20.09 -10.00
C LEU A 368 -14.79 -19.94 -10.28
N TYR A 369 -15.19 -18.84 -10.92
CA TYR A 369 -16.58 -18.61 -11.33
C TYR A 369 -17.07 -19.67 -12.32
N ILE A 370 -16.25 -20.00 -13.32
CA ILE A 370 -16.53 -21.08 -14.27
C ILE A 370 -16.62 -22.42 -13.53
N LEU A 371 -15.74 -22.70 -12.57
CA LEU A 371 -15.80 -23.94 -11.79
C LEU A 371 -17.09 -24.06 -10.97
N ILE A 372 -17.48 -22.97 -10.30
CA ILE A 372 -18.72 -22.91 -9.51
C ILE A 372 -19.95 -23.05 -10.40
N SER A 373 -20.00 -22.38 -11.55
CA SER A 373 -21.13 -22.51 -12.47
C SER A 373 -21.24 -23.94 -13.03
N LEU A 374 -20.11 -24.57 -13.36
CA LEU A 374 -20.07 -25.96 -13.81
C LEU A 374 -20.55 -26.94 -12.72
N ILE A 375 -20.15 -26.74 -11.46
CA ILE A 375 -20.62 -27.56 -10.34
C ILE A 375 -22.13 -27.40 -10.14
N ILE A 376 -22.65 -26.17 -10.17
CA ILE A 376 -24.09 -25.90 -10.02
C ILE A 376 -24.88 -26.55 -11.16
N THR A 377 -24.41 -26.45 -12.41
CA THR A 377 -25.04 -27.11 -13.56
C THR A 377 -25.01 -28.64 -13.42
N GLY A 378 -23.88 -29.21 -12.95
CA GLY A 378 -23.75 -30.65 -12.69
C GLY A 378 -24.71 -31.15 -11.60
N ILE A 379 -24.82 -30.43 -10.48
CA ILE A 379 -25.72 -30.76 -9.38
C ILE A 379 -27.18 -30.63 -9.82
N SER A 380 -27.54 -29.54 -10.51
CA SER A 380 -28.88 -29.32 -11.05
C SER A 380 -29.30 -30.45 -11.99
N GLY A 381 -28.41 -30.89 -12.89
CA GLY A 381 -28.70 -31.99 -13.80
C GLY A 381 -28.71 -33.37 -13.13
N PHE A 382 -27.89 -33.60 -12.11
CA PHE A 382 -27.95 -34.83 -11.30
C PHE A 382 -29.25 -34.93 -10.50
N MET A 383 -29.74 -33.81 -9.95
CA MET A 383 -31.05 -33.76 -9.29
C MET A 383 -32.21 -34.08 -10.25
N MET A 384 -32.11 -33.65 -11.52
CA MET A 384 -33.08 -34.02 -12.56
C MET A 384 -33.11 -35.52 -12.88
N LEU A 385 -31.97 -36.22 -12.77
CA LEU A 385 -31.93 -37.68 -12.98
C LEU A 385 -32.58 -38.45 -11.83
N ILE A 386 -32.41 -37.96 -10.59
CA ILE A 386 -32.97 -38.61 -9.39
C ILE A 386 -34.49 -38.42 -9.32
N SER A 387 -35.03 -37.28 -9.77
CA SER A 387 -36.46 -36.99 -9.72
C SER A 387 -37.32 -37.81 -10.70
N ASN A 388 -36.71 -38.60 -11.61
CA ASN A 388 -37.43 -39.47 -12.54
C ASN A 388 -37.62 -40.92 -12.04
N SER A 389 -37.31 -41.16 -10.77
CA SER A 389 -37.78 -42.35 -10.06
C SER A 389 -38.45 -41.89 -8.78
N TRP A 390 -39.66 -42.41 -8.52
CA TRP A 390 -40.60 -42.05 -7.44
C TRP A 390 -41.58 -40.91 -7.76
N ILE A 391 -42.67 -41.25 -8.47
CA ILE A 391 -44.07 -41.25 -7.96
C ILE A 391 -45.02 -41.37 -9.17
N PHE A 392 -46.03 -42.23 -9.02
CA PHE A 392 -47.18 -42.45 -9.92
C PHE A 392 -48.00 -41.19 -10.17
#